data_AF-A0A8S3IYG5-F1
#
_entry.id   AF-A0A8S3IYG5-F1
#
_cell.length_a   1.000
_cell.length_b   1.000
_cell.length_c   1.000
_cell.angle_alpha   90.00
_cell.angle_beta   90.00
_cell.angle_gamma   90.00
#
_symmetry.space_group_name_H-M   'P 1'
#
loop_
_entity.id
_entity.type
_entity.pdbx_description
1 polymer ?
#
loop_
_entity_poly.entity_id
_entity_poly.type
_entity_poly.pdbx_seq_one_letter_code
_entity_poly.pdbx_strand_id
1 'polypeptide(L)'
;MPKTISWFRPNTSRHRLSLIAIGDILLPEYAANGRFNLISSSSSNSRLSITNLLMEDQGYYTCKSSTSGQHGIKLIVNSHPYLSPSSPILLYPVNRTFTITCSILCGSSIDVHNLMWLVNGQLLNEDRDQFFIETISPNTQRLTVFSNTKNNHFNQTNYTCRYDEKESSVLVRLRT
;
A
#
# COMPACT_ATOMS: atom_id res chain seq x y z
N MET A 1 -0.73 8.51 -45.69
CA MET A 1 -0.26 7.69 -44.54
C MET A 1 -1.46 7.46 -43.62
N PRO A 2 -1.82 6.21 -43.30
CA PRO A 2 -2.89 5.95 -42.33
C PRO A 2 -2.53 6.50 -40.95
N LYS A 3 -3.50 7.10 -40.26
CA LYS A 3 -3.34 7.59 -38.89
C LYS A 3 -3.37 6.39 -37.94
N THR A 4 -2.32 6.22 -37.16
CA THR A 4 -2.17 5.11 -36.22
C THR A 4 -1.77 5.64 -34.86
N ILE A 5 -2.36 5.08 -33.81
CA ILE A 5 -1.98 5.38 -32.42
C ILE A 5 -1.18 4.19 -31.89
N SER A 6 -0.04 4.48 -31.27
CA SER A 6 0.83 3.49 -30.63
C SER A 6 0.87 3.72 -29.13
N TRP A 7 0.89 2.65 -28.35
CA TRP A 7 1.00 2.70 -26.89
C TRP A 7 2.38 2.29 -26.42
N PHE A 8 2.86 2.96 -25.38
CA PHE A 8 4.16 2.71 -24.78
C PHE A 8 4.05 2.66 -23.25
N ARG A 9 4.82 1.77 -22.61
CA ARG A 9 5.02 1.72 -21.15
C ARG A 9 6.46 2.11 -20.79
N PRO A 10 6.72 2.56 -19.57
CA PRO A 10 8.09 2.83 -19.14
C PRO A 10 8.84 1.51 -18.95
N ASN A 11 10.07 1.44 -19.43
CA ASN A 11 11.00 0.36 -19.18
C ASN A 11 12.02 0.80 -18.14
N THR A 12 11.83 0.37 -16.89
CA THR A 12 12.68 0.72 -15.75
C THR A 12 14.10 0.19 -15.88
N SER A 13 14.33 -0.87 -16.67
CA SER A 13 15.65 -1.48 -16.88
C SER A 13 16.50 -0.74 -17.91
N ARG A 14 15.89 0.03 -18.82
CA ARG A 14 16.59 0.65 -19.97
C ARG A 14 16.40 2.16 -20.11
N HIS A 15 15.72 2.82 -19.16
CA HIS A 15 15.34 4.24 -19.26
C HIS A 15 14.72 4.61 -20.62
N ARG A 16 14.00 3.67 -21.24
CA ARG A 16 13.35 3.81 -22.55
C ARG A 16 11.88 3.44 -22.46
N LEU A 17 11.12 3.78 -23.48
CA LEU A 17 9.74 3.34 -23.64
C LEU A 17 9.70 1.98 -24.33
N SER A 18 8.97 1.02 -23.75
CA SER A 18 8.63 -0.26 -24.42
C SER A 18 7.32 -0.09 -25.17
N LEU A 19 7.31 -0.49 -26.44
CA LEU A 19 6.13 -0.45 -27.29
C LEU A 19 5.17 -1.58 -26.91
N ILE A 20 3.90 -1.23 -26.65
CA ILE A 20 2.83 -2.17 -26.27
C ILE A 20 1.97 -2.54 -27.48
N ALA A 21 1.62 -1.54 -28.29
CA ALA A 21 0.68 -1.68 -29.38
C ALA A 21 0.94 -0.70 -30.52
N ILE A 22 0.54 -1.08 -31.74
CA ILE A 22 0.45 -0.20 -32.91
C ILE A 22 -0.93 -0.38 -33.53
N GLY A 23 -1.71 0.69 -33.62
CA GLY A 23 -3.08 0.60 -34.13
C GLY A 23 -3.93 -0.29 -33.22
N ASP A 24 -4.53 -1.31 -33.82
CA ASP A 24 -5.34 -2.35 -33.19
C ASP A 24 -4.52 -3.61 -32.81
N ILE A 25 -3.21 -3.60 -33.05
CA ILE A 25 -2.34 -4.76 -32.84
C ILE A 25 -1.56 -4.60 -31.54
N LEU A 26 -1.73 -5.55 -30.62
CA LEU A 26 -0.86 -5.73 -29.45
C LEU A 26 0.42 -6.48 -29.84
N LEU A 27 1.55 -6.09 -29.26
CA LEU A 27 2.79 -6.85 -29.44
C LEU A 27 2.66 -8.24 -28.80
N PRO A 28 3.31 -9.29 -29.37
CA PRO A 28 3.15 -10.67 -28.92
C PRO A 28 3.40 -10.88 -27.42
N GLU A 29 4.37 -10.17 -26.83
CA GLU A 29 4.66 -10.28 -25.40
C GLU A 29 3.48 -9.85 -24.50
N TYR A 30 2.73 -8.81 -24.90
CA TYR A 30 1.57 -8.32 -24.15
C TYR A 30 0.31 -9.12 -24.46
N ALA A 31 0.16 -9.57 -25.71
CA ALA A 31 -0.92 -10.47 -26.11
C ALA A 31 -0.83 -11.80 -25.36
N ALA A 32 0.36 -12.39 -25.27
CA ALA A 32 0.61 -13.62 -24.53
C ALA A 32 0.42 -13.45 -23.00
N ASN A 33 0.70 -12.27 -22.45
CA ASN A 33 0.43 -11.95 -21.05
C ASN A 33 -1.08 -11.94 -20.73
N GLY A 34 -1.93 -11.60 -21.71
CA GLY A 34 -3.39 -11.62 -21.60
C GLY A 34 -4.01 -10.51 -20.75
N ARG A 35 -3.21 -9.77 -19.96
CA ARG A 35 -3.70 -8.66 -19.13
C ARG A 35 -3.97 -7.39 -19.91
N PHE A 36 -3.26 -7.16 -21.01
CA PHE A 36 -3.33 -5.97 -21.84
C PHE A 36 -4.34 -6.15 -22.96
N ASN A 37 -5.24 -5.19 -23.14
CA ASN A 37 -6.31 -5.22 -24.12
C ASN A 37 -6.50 -3.86 -24.79
N LEU A 38 -6.76 -3.83 -26.10
CA LEU A 38 -7.17 -2.63 -26.83
C LEU A 38 -8.69 -2.64 -26.95
N ILE A 39 -9.38 -1.75 -26.24
CA ILE A 39 -10.85 -1.70 -26.22
C ILE A 39 -11.40 -0.99 -27.46
N SER A 40 -10.69 0.04 -27.92
CA SER A 40 -11.02 0.76 -29.14
C SER A 40 -9.74 1.28 -29.75
N SER A 41 -9.58 1.14 -31.06
CA SER A 41 -8.50 1.79 -31.79
C SER A 41 -9.06 2.33 -33.10
N SER A 42 -9.23 3.65 -33.17
CA SER A 42 -9.53 4.39 -34.38
C SER A 42 -8.37 5.33 -34.69
N SER A 43 -8.46 6.02 -35.83
CA SER A 43 -7.49 7.05 -36.23
C SER A 43 -7.42 8.25 -35.27
N SER A 44 -8.38 8.40 -34.36
CA SER A 44 -8.49 9.54 -33.43
C SER A 44 -8.61 9.15 -31.96
N ASN A 45 -8.96 7.90 -31.64
CA ASN A 45 -9.15 7.45 -30.27
C ASN A 45 -8.54 6.05 -30.08
N SER A 46 -7.76 5.86 -29.03
CA SER A 46 -7.27 4.55 -28.63
C SER A 46 -7.44 4.37 -27.12
N ARG A 47 -7.88 3.19 -26.70
CA ARG A 47 -8.07 2.86 -25.28
C ARG A 47 -7.34 1.56 -24.94
N LEU A 48 -6.30 1.68 -24.12
CA LEU A 48 -5.60 0.56 -23.52
C LEU A 48 -6.24 0.21 -22.17
N SER A 49 -6.50 -1.08 -21.95
CA SER A 49 -6.97 -1.65 -20.69
C SER A 49 -5.96 -2.64 -20.18
N ILE A 50 -5.68 -2.58 -18.87
CA ILE A 50 -4.79 -3.51 -18.18
C ILE A 50 -5.61 -4.13 -17.05
N THR A 51 -5.83 -5.43 -17.11
CA THR A 51 -6.56 -6.21 -16.10
C THR A 51 -5.57 -6.82 -15.11
N ASN A 52 -6.03 -7.14 -13.90
CA ASN A 52 -5.19 -7.69 -12.82
C ASN A 52 -3.91 -6.87 -12.62
N LEU A 53 -4.08 -5.59 -12.28
CA LEU A 53 -2.96 -4.65 -12.10
C LEU A 53 -1.95 -5.16 -11.07
N LEU A 54 -0.67 -5.07 -11.42
CA LEU A 54 0.46 -5.40 -10.56
C LEU A 54 1.25 -4.13 -10.22
N MET A 55 1.99 -4.14 -9.11
CA MET A 55 2.81 -2.99 -8.70
C MET A 55 3.83 -2.58 -9.78
N GLU A 56 4.35 -3.55 -10.54
CA GLU A 56 5.26 -3.33 -11.67
C GLU A 56 4.62 -2.64 -12.89
N ASP A 57 3.29 -2.58 -12.97
CA ASP A 57 2.60 -1.85 -14.03
C ASP A 57 2.57 -0.35 -13.76
N GLN A 58 2.89 0.09 -12.54
CA GLN A 58 2.99 1.51 -12.20
C GLN A 58 3.99 2.23 -13.11
N GLY A 59 3.61 3.39 -13.64
CA GLY A 59 4.50 4.21 -14.43
C GLY A 59 3.81 5.16 -15.41
N TYR A 60 4.61 5.91 -16.16
CA TYR A 60 4.15 6.82 -17.21
C TYR A 60 3.94 6.09 -18.55
N TYR A 61 2.69 5.88 -18.92
CA TYR A 61 2.28 5.36 -20.22
C TYR A 61 2.14 6.49 -21.22
N THR A 62 2.51 6.24 -22.47
CA THR A 62 2.43 7.24 -23.53
C THR A 62 1.63 6.69 -24.68
N CYS A 63 0.63 7.42 -25.16
CA CYS A 63 0.02 7.19 -26.46
C CYS A 63 0.61 8.18 -27.47
N LYS A 64 0.98 7.70 -28.66
CA LYS A 64 1.59 8.50 -29.72
C LYS A 64 0.80 8.32 -31.01
N SER A 65 0.31 9.41 -31.57
CA SER A 65 -0.29 9.45 -32.90
C SER A 65 0.80 9.67 -33.95
N SER A 66 0.67 8.99 -35.10
CA SER A 66 1.57 9.21 -36.25
C SER A 66 1.47 10.62 -36.84
N THR A 67 0.40 11.39 -36.53
CA THR A 67 0.16 12.72 -37.11
C THR A 67 -0.07 13.85 -36.11
N SER A 68 -0.38 13.55 -34.85
CA SER A 68 -0.94 14.54 -33.91
C SER A 68 -0.14 14.71 -32.61
N GLY A 69 1.02 14.06 -32.49
CA GLY A 69 1.89 14.15 -31.32
C GLY A 69 1.70 13.01 -30.32
N GLN A 70 2.08 13.23 -29.06
CA GLN A 70 2.04 12.23 -28.00
C GLN A 70 1.43 12.80 -26.72
N HIS A 71 0.79 11.94 -25.94
CA HIS A 71 0.23 12.28 -24.64
C HIS A 71 0.65 11.22 -23.60
N GLY A 72 1.06 11.67 -22.42
CA GLY A 72 1.55 10.82 -21.34
C GLY A 72 0.59 10.83 -20.15
N ILE A 73 0.36 9.65 -19.57
CA ILE A 73 -0.45 9.47 -18.37
C ILE A 73 0.31 8.66 -17.33
N LYS A 74 0.26 9.09 -16.07
CA LYS A 74 0.85 8.35 -14.94
C LYS A 74 -0.17 7.38 -14.37
N LEU A 75 0.09 6.08 -14.51
CA LEU A 75 -0.62 5.04 -13.79
C LEU A 75 0.02 4.86 -12.41
N ILE A 76 -0.76 5.04 -11.36
CA ILE A 76 -0.40 4.72 -9.98
C ILE A 76 -1.16 3.45 -9.61
N VAL A 77 -0.42 2.39 -9.28
CA VAL A 77 -1.04 1.14 -8.83
C VAL A 77 -0.92 1.11 -7.31
N ASN A 78 -2.07 1.09 -6.66
CA ASN A 78 -2.12 1.00 -5.20
C ASN A 78 -2.31 -0.46 -4.82
N SER A 79 -1.44 -0.97 -3.95
CA SER A 79 -1.71 -2.24 -3.28
C SER A 79 -2.73 -2.05 -2.17
N HIS A 80 -3.33 -3.15 -1.72
CA HIS A 80 -4.11 -3.15 -0.49
C HIS A 80 -3.24 -2.68 0.68
N PRO A 81 -3.80 -1.88 1.61
CA PRO A 81 -3.09 -1.49 2.81
C PRO A 81 -2.77 -2.72 3.65
N TYR A 82 -1.58 -2.75 4.24
CA TYR A 82 -1.21 -3.71 5.27
C TYR A 82 -0.54 -2.99 6.44
N LEU A 83 -0.61 -3.61 7.62
CA LEU A 83 -0.15 -3.01 8.86
C LEU A 83 1.23 -3.54 9.24
N SER A 84 2.10 -2.64 9.71
CA SER A 84 3.41 -2.95 10.28
C SER A 84 3.43 -2.53 11.75
N PRO A 85 4.09 -3.28 12.65
CA PRO A 85 4.90 -4.46 12.37
C PRO A 85 4.06 -5.73 12.20
N SER A 86 4.53 -6.67 11.39
CA SER A 86 3.86 -7.95 11.15
C SER A 86 4.18 -8.98 12.25
N SER A 87 3.32 -9.09 13.27
CA SER A 87 3.38 -10.18 14.27
C SER A 87 4.72 -10.45 14.98
N PRO A 88 5.54 -9.44 15.37
CA PRO A 88 6.73 -9.69 16.18
C PRO A 88 6.38 -10.05 17.63
N ILE A 89 7.29 -10.79 18.27
CA ILE A 89 7.37 -10.91 19.73
C ILE A 89 8.37 -9.87 20.23
N LEU A 90 7.94 -8.96 21.10
CA LEU A 90 8.79 -7.96 21.72
C LEU A 90 9.10 -8.34 23.17
N LEU A 91 10.39 -8.23 23.55
CA LEU A 91 10.86 -8.47 24.90
C LEU A 91 11.20 -7.13 25.56
N TYR A 92 10.54 -6.80 26.67
CA TYR A 92 10.79 -5.57 27.40
C TYR A 92 11.14 -5.84 28.87
N PRO A 93 12.03 -5.04 29.48
CA PRO A 93 12.29 -5.12 30.91
C PRO A 93 11.03 -4.80 31.72
N VAL A 94 10.82 -5.52 32.82
CA VAL A 94 9.74 -5.24 33.78
C VAL A 94 9.86 -3.78 34.30
N ASN A 95 8.71 -3.16 34.59
CA ASN A 95 8.61 -1.79 35.12
C ASN A 95 9.21 -0.69 34.23
N ARG A 96 9.34 -0.94 32.92
CA ARG A 96 9.73 0.09 31.95
C ARG A 96 8.58 0.43 31.01
N THR A 97 8.46 1.71 30.71
CA THR A 97 7.61 2.21 29.63
C THR A 97 8.14 1.69 28.30
N PHE A 98 7.25 1.25 27.42
CA PHE A 98 7.59 0.81 26.08
C PHE A 98 6.65 1.42 25.04
N THR A 99 7.06 1.36 23.78
CA THR A 99 6.28 1.89 22.66
C THR A 99 6.09 0.84 21.59
N ILE A 100 4.94 0.92 20.93
CA ILE A 100 4.58 0.11 19.77
C ILE A 100 4.12 1.08 18.69
N THR A 101 4.83 1.08 17.56
CA THR A 101 4.45 1.90 16.40
C THR A 101 3.66 1.02 15.45
N CYS A 102 2.51 1.51 14.98
CA CYS A 102 1.77 0.88 13.90
C CYS A 102 1.69 1.80 12.68
N SER A 103 2.09 1.28 11.52
CA SER A 103 2.08 2.00 10.24
C SER A 103 1.22 1.28 9.22
N ILE A 104 0.34 2.04 8.56
CA ILE A 104 -0.40 1.62 7.37
C ILE A 104 0.52 1.80 6.16
N LEU A 105 0.90 0.69 5.56
CA LEU A 105 1.80 0.64 4.42
C LEU A 105 0.98 0.45 3.15
N CYS A 106 1.15 1.39 2.21
CA CYS A 106 0.42 1.49 0.93
C CYS A 106 -1.10 1.68 1.07
N GLY A 107 -1.75 2.23 0.04
CA GLY A 107 -3.19 2.55 0.03
C GLY A 107 -3.46 4.00 -0.39
N SER A 108 -4.50 4.22 -1.20
CA SER A 108 -4.80 5.50 -1.85
C SER A 108 -5.52 6.52 -0.95
N SER A 109 -6.09 6.04 0.16
CA SER A 109 -6.94 6.82 1.06
C SER A 109 -6.70 6.37 2.50
N ILE A 110 -5.50 6.66 2.99
CA ILE A 110 -5.15 6.34 4.38
C ILE A 110 -5.62 7.49 5.26
N ASP A 111 -6.57 7.20 6.15
CA ASP A 111 -6.93 8.08 7.25
C ASP A 111 -6.56 7.40 8.57
N VAL A 112 -5.52 7.91 9.21
CA VAL A 112 -5.02 7.40 10.50
C VAL A 112 -6.05 7.50 11.62
N HIS A 113 -7.12 8.29 11.50
CA HIS A 113 -8.20 8.35 12.49
C HIS A 113 -9.04 7.07 12.54
N ASN A 114 -9.02 6.24 11.49
CA ASN A 114 -9.66 4.92 11.50
C ASN A 114 -8.77 3.83 12.14
N LEU A 115 -7.54 4.17 12.56
CA LEU A 115 -6.67 3.22 13.22
C LEU A 115 -7.06 3.10 14.71
N MET A 116 -7.32 1.87 15.13
CA MET A 116 -7.74 1.52 16.48
C MET A 116 -6.74 0.57 17.13
N TRP A 117 -6.52 0.73 18.43
CA TRP A 117 -5.70 -0.19 19.22
C TRP A 117 -6.58 -1.13 20.04
N LEU A 118 -6.18 -2.40 20.10
CA LEU A 118 -6.76 -3.41 20.97
C LEU A 118 -5.70 -3.99 21.87
N VAL A 119 -6.10 -4.34 23.09
CA VAL A 119 -5.28 -5.10 24.05
C VAL A 119 -6.02 -6.38 24.37
N ASN A 120 -5.37 -7.52 24.11
CA ASN A 120 -5.95 -8.85 24.28
C ASN A 120 -7.32 -8.99 23.59
N GLY A 121 -7.48 -8.37 22.41
CA GLY A 121 -8.71 -8.39 21.62
C GLY A 121 -9.80 -7.40 22.07
N GLN A 122 -9.58 -6.64 23.15
CA GLN A 122 -10.52 -5.62 23.61
C GLN A 122 -10.08 -4.23 23.15
N LEU A 123 -11.05 -3.39 22.74
CA LEU A 123 -10.76 -2.03 22.32
C LEU A 123 -10.10 -1.24 23.45
N LEU A 124 -8.98 -0.58 23.14
CA LEU A 124 -8.29 0.29 24.07
C LEU A 124 -9.04 1.63 24.17
N ASN A 125 -9.68 1.91 25.30
CA ASN A 125 -10.31 3.21 25.57
C ASN A 125 -9.28 4.15 26.20
N GLU A 126 -9.00 5.32 25.60
CA GLU A 126 -7.99 6.28 26.08
C GLU A 126 -8.02 6.51 27.61
N ASP A 127 -6.98 6.05 28.31
CA ASP A 127 -6.68 6.30 29.71
C ASP A 127 -5.23 6.78 29.80
N ARG A 128 -5.05 8.10 29.95
CA ARG A 128 -3.73 8.75 29.92
C ARG A 128 -2.81 8.35 31.07
N ASP A 129 -3.33 7.75 32.14
CA ASP A 129 -2.50 7.27 33.25
C ASP A 129 -1.85 5.92 32.96
N GLN A 130 -2.35 5.21 31.95
CA GLN A 130 -1.96 3.86 31.58
C GLN A 130 -1.33 3.79 30.18
N PHE A 131 -1.84 4.57 29.24
CA PHE A 131 -1.35 4.56 27.87
C PHE A 131 -1.57 5.90 27.18
N PHE A 132 -0.77 6.13 26.14
CA PHE A 132 -0.85 7.32 25.32
C PHE A 132 -0.72 6.94 23.84
N ILE A 133 -1.71 7.32 23.05
CA ILE A 133 -1.69 7.15 21.59
C ILE A 133 -1.35 8.51 20.97
N GLU A 134 -0.36 8.52 20.10
CA GLU A 134 0.01 9.68 19.30
C GLU A 134 -0.01 9.35 17.81
N THR A 135 -0.48 10.30 17.01
CA THR A 135 -0.38 10.24 15.55
C THR A 135 0.95 10.84 15.12
N ILE A 136 1.85 10.02 14.58
CA ILE A 136 3.18 10.45 14.11
C ILE A 136 3.07 11.05 12.70
N SER A 137 2.24 10.45 11.86
CA SER A 137 2.02 10.84 10.46
C SER A 137 0.61 10.41 10.01
N PRO A 138 0.14 10.85 8.83
CA PRO A 138 -1.17 10.45 8.30
C PRO A 138 -1.38 8.94 8.09
N ASN A 139 -0.33 8.14 8.24
CA ASN A 139 -0.39 6.68 8.13
C ASN A 139 0.26 5.95 9.29
N THR A 140 0.65 6.63 10.38
CA THR A 140 1.37 6.01 11.50
C THR A 140 0.88 6.54 12.84
N GLN A 141 0.51 5.62 13.72
CA GLN A 141 0.29 5.90 15.15
C GLN A 141 1.32 5.18 16.01
N ARG A 142 1.58 5.72 17.20
CA ARG A 142 2.39 5.06 18.23
C ARG A 142 1.61 4.98 19.53
N LEU A 143 1.52 3.77 20.06
CA LEU A 143 1.01 3.46 21.39
C LEU A 143 2.18 3.42 22.36
N THR A 144 2.11 4.24 23.41
CA THR A 144 3.02 4.22 24.55
C THR A 144 2.30 3.58 25.73
N VAL A 145 2.92 2.59 26.37
CA VAL A 145 2.38 1.89 27.54
C VAL A 145 3.25 2.21 28.75
N PHE A 146 2.66 2.81 29.78
CA PHE A 146 3.40 3.23 30.98
C PHE A 146 3.64 2.05 31.94
N SER A 147 4.73 2.12 32.70
CA SER A 147 5.19 1.04 33.59
C SER A 147 4.25 0.73 34.75
N ASN A 148 3.39 1.68 35.13
CA ASN A 148 2.40 1.60 36.22
C ASN A 148 1.08 0.93 35.78
N THR A 149 0.97 0.48 34.53
CA THR A 149 -0.24 -0.17 34.03
C THR A 149 -0.58 -1.44 34.78
N LYS A 150 -1.86 -1.65 35.12
CA LYS A 150 -2.32 -2.91 35.72
C LYS A 150 -2.07 -4.11 34.81
N ASN A 151 -1.98 -3.88 33.50
CA ASN A 151 -1.64 -4.89 32.50
C ASN A 151 -0.17 -5.32 32.53
N ASN A 152 0.72 -4.58 33.20
CA ASN A 152 2.11 -4.97 33.44
C ASN A 152 2.23 -6.17 34.40
N HIS A 153 1.11 -6.61 35.01
CA HIS A 153 1.03 -7.87 35.75
C HIS A 153 0.90 -9.11 34.86
N PHE A 154 0.54 -8.95 33.58
CA PHE A 154 0.51 -10.07 32.65
C PHE A 154 1.92 -10.31 32.11
N ASN A 155 2.44 -11.53 32.28
CA ASN A 155 3.73 -11.93 31.70
C ASN A 155 3.76 -11.79 30.16
N GLN A 156 2.58 -11.77 29.53
CA GLN A 156 2.40 -11.68 28.09
C GLN A 156 1.11 -10.93 27.75
N THR A 157 1.20 -9.92 26.87
CA THR A 157 0.07 -9.10 26.44
C THR A 157 0.10 -8.94 24.92
N ASN A 158 -1.05 -9.13 24.26
CA ASN A 158 -1.18 -8.97 22.82
C ASN A 158 -1.74 -7.60 22.47
N TYR A 159 -0.96 -6.77 21.79
CA TYR A 159 -1.35 -5.45 21.30
C TYR A 159 -1.65 -5.53 19.81
N THR A 160 -2.85 -5.15 19.41
CA THR A 160 -3.26 -5.22 17.99
C THR A 160 -3.60 -3.83 17.52
N CYS A 161 -3.02 -3.41 16.39
CA CYS A 161 -3.55 -2.28 15.64
C CYS A 161 -4.49 -2.81 14.57
N ARG A 162 -5.63 -2.14 14.41
CA ARG A 162 -6.65 -2.45 13.43
C ARG A 162 -6.94 -1.22 12.58
N TYR A 163 -7.07 -1.45 11.29
CA TYR A 163 -7.51 -0.46 10.31
C TYR A 163 -8.48 -1.15 9.36
N ASP A 164 -9.74 -0.71 9.36
CA ASP A 164 -10.85 -1.39 8.69
C ASP A 164 -10.90 -2.89 9.04
N GLU A 165 -10.92 -3.78 8.04
CA GLU A 165 -10.89 -5.25 8.20
C GLU A 165 -9.46 -5.83 8.34
N LYS A 166 -8.44 -4.98 8.46
CA LYS A 166 -7.04 -5.41 8.59
C LYS A 166 -6.57 -5.24 10.02
N GLU A 167 -5.85 -6.25 10.51
CA GLU A 167 -5.28 -6.24 11.85
C GLU A 167 -3.80 -6.65 11.78
N SER A 168 -2.98 -6.06 12.64
CA SER A 168 -1.66 -6.59 12.95
C SER A 168 -1.42 -6.57 14.44
N SER A 169 -0.95 -7.70 14.95
CA SER A 169 -0.75 -7.94 16.36
C SER A 169 0.74 -7.94 16.71
N VAL A 170 1.05 -7.64 17.96
CA VAL A 170 2.39 -7.68 18.54
C VAL A 170 2.26 -8.32 19.91
N LEU A 171 3.05 -9.37 20.14
CA LEU A 171 3.08 -10.04 21.42
C LEU A 171 4.17 -9.45 22.30
N VAL A 172 3.81 -8.73 23.34
CA VAL A 172 4.76 -8.19 24.31
C VAL A 172 4.94 -9.17 25.46
N ARG A 173 6.19 -9.51 25.78
CA ARG A 173 6.56 -10.29 26.97
C ARG A 173 7.49 -9.48 27.84
N LEU A 174 7.21 -9.50 29.13
CA LEU A 174 8.04 -8.82 30.14
C LEU A 174 9.13 -9.79 30.62
N ARG A 175 10.36 -9.29 30.71
CA ARG A 175 11.53 -10.03 31.20
C ARG A 175 12.06 -9.37 32.47
N THR A 176 12.21 -10.17 33.52
CA THR A 176 12.87 -9.82 34.79
C THR A 176 14.37 -9.71 34.62
#